data_AF-A0AAV9H1A2-F1
#
_entry.id   AF-A0AAV9H1A2-F1
#
_cell.length_a   1.000
_cell.length_b   1.000
_cell.length_c   1.000
_cell.angle_alpha   90.00
_cell.angle_beta   90.00
_cell.angle_gamma   90.00
#
_symmetry.space_group_name_H-M   'P 1'
#
loop_
_entity.id
_entity.type
_entity.pdbx_description
1 polymer ?
#
loop_
_entity_poly.entity_id
_entity_poly.type
_entity_poly.pdbx_seq_one_letter_code
_entity_poly.pdbx_strand_id
1 'polypeptide(L)'
;MPRLPPAEKLSLALRKNVRDEWDNNKADLEQQLSEALGETWTIDVNPNAIWPYHNDGYAKESLGSCIKGYVEGAIYQIKYLSGRYDSLAAEINEIAHAKVLTLDVDETEPSRFSYCGADVEDGKLRMLFNKDNLGVNINDSLQEAKLFAALNGAPTEKPVSFLSRLNIRTEYDPNIAAVQHQLAELLGKSDDEIKMNPNFEDTFAKLSAYKKTKGSELRDDWETCLGSFTLKYFEGLVYQMKYQKVGEDDMIQEGFVEAVPDLEFAFRIVEKLNKGTYGEVEFADRKCYLQAPADKWGYNVDYIAEKIIDLL
;
A
#
# COMPACT_ATOMS: atom_id res chain seq x y z
N MET A 1 -25.70 -3.13 -8.02
CA MET A 1 -26.89 -3.64 -8.77
C MET A 1 -27.38 -4.95 -8.15
N PRO A 2 -28.63 -5.41 -8.35
CA PRO A 2 -29.07 -6.69 -7.81
C PRO A 2 -28.35 -7.86 -8.50
N ARG A 3 -27.89 -8.81 -7.69
CA ARG A 3 -27.23 -10.05 -8.15
C ARG A 3 -28.19 -10.90 -8.99
N LEU A 4 -27.69 -11.51 -10.07
CA LEU A 4 -28.44 -12.46 -10.87
C LEU A 4 -28.66 -13.75 -10.06
N PRO A 5 -29.83 -14.40 -10.17
CA PRO A 5 -30.06 -15.66 -9.50
C PRO A 5 -29.09 -16.74 -10.04
N PRO A 6 -28.52 -17.59 -9.17
CA PRO A 6 -27.73 -18.72 -9.62
C PRO A 6 -28.49 -19.60 -10.62
N ALA A 7 -27.77 -20.18 -11.58
CA ALA A 7 -28.34 -21.16 -12.49
C ALA A 7 -28.83 -22.37 -11.71
N GLU A 8 -30.12 -22.71 -11.84
CA GLU A 8 -30.68 -23.93 -11.23
C GLU A 8 -29.94 -25.18 -11.71
N LYS A 9 -29.53 -25.18 -12.99
CA LYS A 9 -28.82 -26.29 -13.62
C LYS A 9 -28.05 -25.86 -14.87
N LEU A 10 -26.75 -26.13 -14.89
CA LEU A 10 -25.92 -25.98 -16.08
C LEU A 10 -26.22 -27.07 -17.12
N SER A 11 -25.98 -26.75 -18.40
CA SER A 11 -26.09 -27.71 -19.51
C SER A 11 -25.19 -28.94 -19.27
N LEU A 12 -25.51 -30.07 -19.91
CA LEU A 12 -24.69 -31.28 -19.76
C LEU A 12 -23.23 -31.04 -20.21
N ALA A 13 -23.05 -30.30 -21.30
CA ALA A 13 -21.72 -29.95 -21.81
C ALA A 13 -20.93 -29.12 -20.78
N LEU A 14 -21.56 -28.11 -20.17
CA LEU A 14 -20.92 -27.28 -19.16
C LEU A 14 -20.62 -28.03 -17.88
N ARG A 15 -21.55 -28.87 -17.38
CA ARG A 15 -21.28 -29.72 -16.20
C ARG A 15 -20.13 -30.68 -16.44
N LYS A 16 -20.01 -31.23 -17.65
CA LYS A 16 -18.87 -32.07 -18.03
C LYS A 16 -17.58 -31.26 -18.03
N ASN A 17 -17.57 -30.06 -18.62
CA ASN A 17 -16.40 -29.20 -18.63
C ASN A 17 -15.99 -28.74 -17.22
N VAL A 18 -16.93 -28.38 -16.34
CA VAL A 18 -16.66 -28.09 -14.92
C VAL A 18 -16.01 -29.29 -14.23
N ARG A 19 -16.56 -30.49 -14.38
CA ARG A 19 -15.96 -31.70 -13.80
C ARG A 19 -14.54 -31.95 -14.32
N ASP A 20 -14.38 -31.93 -15.64
CA ASP A 20 -13.16 -32.36 -16.31
C ASP A 20 -12.02 -31.35 -16.10
N GLU A 21 -12.32 -30.05 -16.15
CA GLU A 21 -11.31 -28.99 -16.16
C GLU A 21 -11.17 -28.29 -14.81
N TRP A 22 -12.25 -28.17 -14.02
CA TRP A 22 -12.19 -27.53 -12.71
C TRP A 22 -12.09 -28.55 -11.58
N ASP A 23 -13.10 -29.39 -11.37
CA ASP A 23 -13.17 -30.27 -10.18
C ASP A 23 -11.97 -31.22 -10.09
N ASN A 24 -11.54 -31.80 -11.22
CA ASN A 24 -10.38 -32.71 -11.28
C ASN A 24 -9.03 -31.99 -11.03
N ASN A 25 -8.93 -30.68 -11.27
CA ASN A 25 -7.70 -29.90 -11.13
C ASN A 25 -7.66 -29.11 -9.81
N LYS A 26 -8.79 -28.97 -9.11
CA LYS A 26 -8.92 -28.12 -7.93
C LYS A 26 -7.88 -28.42 -6.85
N ALA A 27 -7.66 -29.70 -6.53
CA ALA A 27 -6.71 -30.08 -5.48
C ALA A 27 -5.26 -29.68 -5.79
N ASP A 28 -4.86 -29.79 -7.07
CA ASP A 28 -3.53 -29.34 -7.52
C ASP A 28 -3.40 -27.81 -7.43
N LEU A 29 -4.45 -27.08 -7.81
CA LEU A 29 -4.47 -25.62 -7.70
C LEU A 29 -4.45 -25.14 -6.24
N GLU A 30 -5.17 -25.81 -5.33
CA GLU A 30 -5.12 -25.54 -3.89
C GLU A 30 -3.71 -25.79 -3.33
N GLN A 31 -3.05 -26.86 -3.76
CA GLN A 31 -1.66 -27.13 -3.39
C GLN A 31 -0.73 -26.02 -3.89
N GLN A 32 -0.81 -25.65 -5.17
CA GLN A 32 0.03 -24.60 -5.76
C GLN A 32 -0.19 -23.23 -5.09
N LEU A 33 -1.43 -22.89 -4.74
CA LEU A 33 -1.76 -21.68 -4.01
C LEU A 33 -1.16 -21.71 -2.60
N SER A 34 -1.32 -22.84 -1.91
CA SER A 34 -0.78 -23.03 -0.55
C SER A 34 0.74 -22.92 -0.52
N GLU A 35 1.42 -23.53 -1.51
CA GLU A 35 2.87 -23.41 -1.68
C GLU A 35 3.31 -21.97 -1.94
N ALA A 36 2.58 -21.23 -2.77
CA ALA A 36 2.88 -19.83 -3.08
C ALA A 36 2.72 -18.90 -1.87
N LEU A 37 1.81 -19.22 -0.95
CA LEU A 37 1.50 -18.42 0.24
C LEU A 37 2.17 -18.95 1.52
N GLY A 38 2.82 -20.12 1.45
CA GLY A 38 3.50 -20.75 2.58
C GLY A 38 2.58 -21.33 3.67
N GLU A 39 1.26 -21.32 3.45
CA GLU A 39 0.25 -21.80 4.39
C GLU A 39 -0.86 -22.54 3.65
N THR A 40 -1.67 -23.35 4.35
CA THR A 40 -2.77 -24.09 3.70
C THR A 40 -3.89 -23.16 3.29
N TRP A 41 -4.21 -23.17 1.99
CA TRP A 41 -5.30 -22.43 1.38
C TRP A 41 -6.26 -23.37 0.65
N THR A 42 -7.53 -22.96 0.58
CA THR A 42 -8.57 -23.65 -0.19
C THR A 42 -9.18 -22.71 -1.23
N ILE A 43 -9.87 -23.28 -2.22
CA ILE A 43 -10.54 -22.51 -3.26
C ILE A 43 -12.04 -22.82 -3.20
N ASP A 44 -12.87 -21.78 -3.12
CA ASP A 44 -14.33 -21.90 -3.08
C ASP A 44 -14.96 -21.07 -4.21
N VAL A 45 -15.31 -21.76 -5.31
CA VAL A 45 -15.96 -21.16 -6.47
C VAL A 45 -17.24 -21.91 -6.75
N ASN A 46 -18.34 -21.19 -6.90
CA ASN A 46 -19.65 -21.75 -7.25
C ASN A 46 -19.95 -21.50 -8.74
N PRO A 47 -19.81 -22.52 -9.63
CA PRO A 47 -20.05 -22.36 -11.07
C PRO A 47 -21.48 -21.90 -11.39
N ASN A 48 -22.48 -22.35 -10.62
CA ASN A 48 -23.88 -21.97 -10.83
C ASN A 48 -24.13 -20.50 -10.49
N ALA A 49 -23.40 -19.93 -9.53
CA ALA A 49 -23.58 -18.54 -9.13
C ALA A 49 -22.98 -17.56 -10.15
N ILE A 50 -21.88 -17.93 -10.80
CA ILE A 50 -21.17 -17.04 -11.74
C ILE A 50 -21.64 -17.22 -13.19
N TRP A 51 -22.08 -18.42 -13.59
CA TRP A 51 -22.47 -18.66 -14.99
C TRP A 51 -23.55 -17.73 -15.56
N PRO A 52 -24.56 -17.25 -14.81
CA PRO A 52 -25.55 -16.30 -15.31
C PRO A 52 -24.96 -15.00 -15.90
N TYR A 53 -23.71 -14.69 -15.57
CA TYR A 53 -22.95 -13.53 -16.07
C TYR A 53 -22.10 -13.83 -17.31
N HIS A 54 -22.30 -14.98 -17.96
CA HIS A 54 -21.55 -15.31 -19.15
C HIS A 54 -21.82 -14.30 -20.29
N ASN A 55 -20.78 -13.96 -21.04
CA ASN A 55 -20.90 -13.31 -22.34
C ASN A 55 -20.85 -14.36 -23.46
N ASP A 56 -20.90 -13.92 -24.72
CA ASP A 56 -20.58 -14.80 -25.84
C ASP A 56 -19.06 -15.04 -25.85
N GLY A 57 -18.62 -16.16 -25.28
CA GLY A 57 -17.21 -16.49 -25.17
C GLY A 57 -16.90 -17.54 -24.12
N TYR A 58 -15.74 -17.38 -23.47
CA TYR A 58 -15.07 -18.43 -22.70
C TYR A 58 -15.96 -19.09 -21.63
N ALA A 59 -16.67 -18.29 -20.84
CA ALA A 59 -17.54 -18.81 -19.77
C ALA A 59 -18.79 -19.55 -20.28
N LYS A 60 -19.32 -19.16 -21.44
CA LYS A 60 -20.48 -19.79 -22.07
C LYS A 60 -20.12 -21.14 -22.70
N GLU A 61 -18.92 -21.24 -23.26
CA GLU A 61 -18.45 -22.42 -23.98
C GLU A 61 -17.71 -23.42 -23.08
N SER A 62 -16.99 -22.93 -22.07
CA SER A 62 -16.04 -23.72 -21.26
C SER A 62 -15.86 -23.14 -19.85
N LEU A 63 -16.95 -23.12 -19.07
CA LEU A 63 -16.96 -22.55 -17.71
C LEU A 63 -15.90 -23.13 -16.76
N GLY A 64 -15.69 -24.45 -16.77
CA GLY A 64 -14.67 -25.11 -15.94
C GLY A 64 -13.26 -24.63 -16.26
N SER A 65 -12.92 -24.58 -17.55
CA SER A 65 -11.65 -24.02 -18.02
C SER A 65 -11.52 -22.53 -17.66
N CYS A 66 -12.62 -21.77 -17.76
CA CYS A 66 -12.65 -20.36 -17.38
C CYS A 66 -12.34 -20.17 -15.88
N ILE A 67 -12.95 -20.96 -14.99
CA ILE A 67 -12.68 -20.90 -13.55
C ILE A 67 -11.21 -21.26 -13.27
N LYS A 68 -10.74 -22.36 -13.86
CA LYS A 68 -9.33 -22.79 -13.74
C LYS A 68 -8.38 -21.66 -14.16
N GLY A 69 -8.65 -20.98 -15.28
CA GLY A 69 -7.82 -19.89 -15.77
C GLY A 69 -7.76 -18.68 -14.84
N TYR A 70 -8.87 -18.30 -14.17
CA TYR A 70 -8.83 -17.26 -13.13
C TYR A 70 -7.89 -17.65 -11.99
N VAL A 71 -8.00 -18.89 -11.50
CA VAL A 71 -7.21 -19.40 -10.38
C VAL A 71 -5.73 -19.51 -10.76
N GLU A 72 -5.41 -20.04 -11.94
CA GLU A 72 -4.04 -20.09 -12.45
C GLU A 72 -3.44 -18.68 -12.59
N GLY A 73 -4.22 -17.72 -13.09
CA GLY A 73 -3.85 -16.32 -13.16
C GLY A 73 -3.55 -15.73 -11.77
N ALA A 74 -4.41 -15.98 -10.78
CA ALA A 74 -4.19 -15.57 -9.40
C ALA A 74 -2.91 -16.16 -8.80
N ILE A 75 -2.68 -17.46 -8.95
CA ILE A 75 -1.48 -18.16 -8.47
C ILE A 75 -0.22 -17.57 -9.13
N TYR A 76 -0.27 -17.32 -10.44
CA TYR A 76 0.84 -16.71 -11.17
C TYR A 76 1.19 -15.33 -10.60
N GLN A 77 0.19 -14.46 -10.40
CA GLN A 77 0.42 -13.12 -9.85
C GLN A 77 0.97 -13.18 -8.42
N ILE A 78 0.43 -14.06 -7.57
CA ILE A 78 0.94 -14.24 -6.20
C ILE A 78 2.41 -14.68 -6.23
N LYS A 79 2.76 -15.70 -7.03
CA LYS A 79 4.15 -16.16 -7.15
C LYS A 79 5.07 -15.04 -7.65
N TYR A 80 4.64 -14.31 -8.68
CA TYR A 80 5.41 -13.20 -9.25
C TYR A 80 5.66 -12.09 -8.24
N LEU A 81 4.63 -11.66 -7.52
CA LEU A 81 4.70 -10.57 -6.56
C LEU A 81 5.41 -10.97 -5.27
N SER A 82 5.21 -12.18 -4.76
CA SER A 82 5.96 -12.69 -3.60
C SER A 82 7.45 -12.82 -3.89
N GLY A 83 7.85 -13.04 -5.14
CA GLY A 83 9.26 -12.97 -5.56
C GLY A 83 9.85 -11.56 -5.64
N ARG A 84 8.99 -10.52 -5.61
CA ARG A 84 9.39 -9.10 -5.61
C ARG A 84 9.27 -8.45 -4.22
N TYR A 85 8.41 -9.01 -3.36
CA TYR A 85 8.02 -8.43 -2.08
C TYR A 85 8.01 -9.52 -1.00
N ASP A 86 9.12 -9.67 -0.29
CA ASP A 86 9.36 -10.79 0.64
C ASP A 86 8.27 -11.01 1.70
N SER A 87 7.58 -9.94 2.14
CA SER A 87 6.53 -10.04 3.16
C SER A 87 5.10 -10.19 2.61
N LEU A 88 4.93 -10.23 1.29
CA LEU A 88 3.58 -10.19 0.69
C LEU A 88 2.75 -11.42 1.07
N ALA A 89 3.34 -12.62 1.02
CA ALA A 89 2.63 -13.85 1.37
C ALA A 89 2.12 -13.84 2.81
N ALA A 90 2.97 -13.42 3.77
CA ALA A 90 2.58 -13.29 5.17
C ALA A 90 1.46 -12.27 5.36
N GLU A 91 1.50 -11.15 4.64
CA GLU A 91 0.44 -10.14 4.71
C GLU A 91 -0.89 -10.67 4.14
N ILE A 92 -0.85 -11.39 3.01
CA ILE A 92 -2.04 -12.02 2.44
C ILE A 92 -2.64 -13.00 3.45
N ASN A 93 -1.82 -13.84 4.10
CA ASN A 93 -2.29 -14.81 5.11
C ASN A 93 -2.93 -14.14 6.33
N GLU A 94 -2.41 -12.99 6.75
CA GLU A 94 -2.94 -12.25 7.89
C GLU A 94 -4.27 -11.54 7.55
N ILE A 95 -4.32 -10.84 6.43
CA ILE A 95 -5.48 -10.05 6.01
C ILE A 95 -6.61 -11.00 5.59
N ALA A 96 -6.32 -11.93 4.69
CA ALA A 96 -7.24 -12.96 4.25
C ALA A 96 -7.14 -14.21 5.14
N HIS A 97 -7.37 -13.99 6.44
CA HIS A 97 -7.25 -14.99 7.51
C HIS A 97 -8.14 -16.23 7.36
N ALA A 98 -9.20 -16.17 6.53
CA ALA A 98 -10.00 -17.35 6.21
C ALA A 98 -9.24 -18.34 5.32
N LYS A 99 -8.19 -17.89 4.60
CA LYS A 99 -7.36 -18.68 3.70
C LYS A 99 -8.17 -19.38 2.60
N VAL A 100 -9.13 -18.63 2.06
CA VAL A 100 -10.00 -19.05 0.96
C VAL A 100 -9.82 -18.07 -0.19
N LEU A 101 -9.53 -18.60 -1.38
CA LEU A 101 -9.64 -17.87 -2.64
C LEU A 101 -11.01 -18.12 -3.27
N THR A 102 -11.71 -17.08 -3.69
CA THR A 102 -13.02 -17.21 -4.38
C THR A 102 -13.05 -16.48 -5.72
N LEU A 103 -14.12 -16.72 -6.49
CA LEU A 103 -14.45 -15.98 -7.71
C LEU A 103 -15.90 -15.53 -7.66
N ASP A 104 -16.15 -14.23 -7.79
CA ASP A 104 -17.50 -13.67 -7.77
C ASP A 104 -17.67 -12.43 -8.65
N VAL A 105 -18.89 -11.93 -8.78
CA VAL A 105 -19.21 -10.69 -9.50
C VAL A 105 -18.93 -9.46 -8.66
N ASP A 106 -18.47 -8.38 -9.28
CA ASP A 106 -18.42 -7.06 -8.67
C ASP A 106 -19.83 -6.44 -8.61
N GLU A 107 -20.39 -6.32 -7.41
CA GLU A 107 -21.78 -5.86 -7.20
C GLU A 107 -21.92 -4.32 -7.12
N THR A 108 -20.81 -3.58 -7.23
CA THR A 108 -20.75 -2.11 -7.13
C THR A 108 -21.41 -1.39 -8.31
N GLU A 109 -21.90 -0.17 -8.06
CA GLU A 109 -22.48 0.72 -9.08
C GLU A 109 -21.94 2.15 -8.95
N PRO A 110 -21.17 2.66 -9.94
CA PRO A 110 -20.65 1.92 -11.10
C PRO A 110 -19.65 0.82 -10.69
N SER A 111 -19.44 -0.16 -11.56
CA SER A 111 -18.46 -1.23 -11.35
C SER A 111 -17.07 -0.67 -11.05
N ARG A 112 -16.38 -1.22 -10.04
CA ARG A 112 -14.99 -0.85 -9.68
C ARG A 112 -14.02 -1.19 -10.79
N PHE A 113 -14.30 -2.27 -11.52
CA PHE A 113 -13.39 -2.81 -12.54
C PHE A 113 -14.02 -2.80 -13.92
N SER A 114 -13.20 -2.54 -14.94
CA SER A 114 -13.62 -2.70 -16.35
C SER A 114 -13.79 -4.17 -16.74
N TYR A 115 -12.91 -5.06 -16.25
CA TYR A 115 -12.96 -6.50 -16.55
C TYR A 115 -13.01 -7.34 -15.27
N CYS A 116 -11.97 -7.22 -14.44
CA CYS A 116 -11.82 -7.98 -13.21
C CYS A 116 -10.90 -7.26 -12.22
N GLY A 117 -10.97 -7.67 -10.97
CA GLY A 117 -10.14 -7.17 -9.88
C GLY A 117 -10.22 -8.06 -8.66
N ALA A 118 -9.98 -7.49 -7.49
CA ALA A 118 -10.01 -8.22 -6.24
C ALA A 118 -10.47 -7.35 -5.08
N ASP A 119 -10.94 -8.01 -4.03
CA ASP A 119 -11.05 -7.45 -2.69
C ASP A 119 -10.84 -8.54 -1.63
N VAL A 120 -10.94 -8.14 -0.36
CA VAL A 120 -11.01 -9.05 0.77
C VAL A 120 -12.34 -8.82 1.47
N GLU A 121 -13.13 -9.87 1.62
CA GLU A 121 -14.41 -9.84 2.34
C GLU A 121 -14.50 -11.05 3.24
N ASP A 122 -14.91 -10.85 4.50
CA ASP A 122 -14.99 -11.88 5.53
C ASP A 122 -13.70 -12.72 5.66
N GLY A 123 -12.54 -12.05 5.49
CA GLY A 123 -11.23 -12.70 5.53
C GLY A 123 -10.91 -13.58 4.33
N LYS A 124 -11.72 -13.57 3.25
CA LYS A 124 -11.46 -14.32 2.02
C LYS A 124 -10.88 -13.41 0.96
N LEU A 125 -9.87 -13.88 0.23
CA LEU A 125 -9.39 -13.18 -0.96
C LEU A 125 -10.33 -13.50 -2.12
N ARG A 126 -11.01 -12.50 -2.68
CA ARG A 126 -11.96 -12.70 -3.77
C ARG A 126 -11.41 -12.17 -5.07
N MET A 127 -11.39 -13.00 -6.10
CA MET A 127 -11.31 -12.53 -7.47
C MET A 127 -12.69 -12.06 -7.89
N LEU A 128 -12.76 -10.87 -8.49
CA LEU A 128 -14.01 -10.26 -8.90
C LEU A 128 -14.02 -10.03 -10.40
N PHE A 129 -15.14 -10.31 -11.06
CA PHE A 129 -15.36 -9.94 -12.46
C PHE A 129 -16.46 -8.88 -12.58
N ASN A 130 -16.29 -7.97 -13.53
CA ASN A 130 -17.36 -7.08 -13.95
C ASN A 130 -18.47 -7.92 -14.58
N LYS A 131 -19.73 -7.63 -14.25
CA LYS A 131 -20.92 -8.41 -14.64
C LYS A 131 -21.04 -8.76 -16.13
N ASP A 132 -20.44 -7.97 -17.02
CA ASP A 132 -20.53 -8.15 -18.48
C ASP A 132 -19.25 -8.81 -19.05
N ASN A 133 -18.28 -9.14 -18.19
CA ASN A 133 -16.91 -9.51 -18.54
C ASN A 133 -16.41 -10.78 -17.85
N LEU A 134 -17.30 -11.69 -17.45
CA LEU A 134 -16.87 -13.01 -16.96
C LEU A 134 -16.03 -13.73 -18.03
N GLY A 135 -14.81 -14.12 -17.65
CA GLY A 135 -13.88 -14.82 -18.55
C GLY A 135 -13.03 -13.91 -19.44
N VAL A 136 -13.06 -12.60 -19.23
CA VAL A 136 -12.24 -11.62 -19.97
C VAL A 136 -11.07 -11.18 -19.09
N ASN A 137 -9.85 -11.19 -19.64
CA ASN A 137 -8.61 -10.76 -18.97
C ASN A 137 -8.43 -11.36 -17.57
N ILE A 138 -8.70 -12.67 -17.45
CA ILE A 138 -8.77 -13.39 -16.18
C ILE A 138 -7.47 -13.34 -15.36
N ASN A 139 -6.33 -13.23 -16.04
CA ASN A 139 -5.00 -13.10 -15.43
C ASN A 139 -4.77 -11.77 -14.71
N ASP A 140 -5.68 -10.80 -14.90
CA ASP A 140 -5.54 -9.46 -14.35
C ASP A 140 -6.20 -9.32 -12.98
N SER A 141 -6.89 -10.34 -12.45
CA SER A 141 -7.67 -10.23 -11.21
C SER A 141 -6.81 -9.82 -10.00
N LEU A 142 -5.64 -10.46 -9.85
CA LEU A 142 -4.67 -10.19 -8.78
C LEU A 142 -3.42 -9.46 -9.26
N GLN A 143 -3.47 -8.72 -10.38
CA GLN A 143 -2.35 -7.85 -10.75
C GLN A 143 -1.99 -6.88 -9.62
N GLU A 144 -0.71 -6.49 -9.55
CA GLU A 144 -0.11 -5.69 -8.46
C GLU A 144 -1.02 -4.60 -7.90
N ALA A 145 -1.48 -3.68 -8.76
CA ALA A 145 -2.33 -2.56 -8.35
C ALA A 145 -3.67 -3.00 -7.73
N LYS A 146 -4.27 -4.09 -8.22
CA LYS A 146 -5.57 -4.60 -7.76
C LYS A 146 -5.43 -5.40 -6.47
N LEU A 147 -4.41 -6.25 -6.37
CA LEU A 147 -4.12 -6.98 -5.14
C LEU A 147 -3.77 -6.02 -4.01
N PHE A 148 -2.92 -5.02 -4.26
CA PHE A 148 -2.55 -4.07 -3.23
C PHE A 148 -3.72 -3.18 -2.80
N ALA A 149 -4.57 -2.75 -3.73
CA ALA A 149 -5.81 -2.07 -3.38
C ALA A 149 -6.75 -2.96 -2.54
N ALA A 150 -6.84 -4.25 -2.86
CA ALA A 150 -7.63 -5.21 -2.09
C ALA A 150 -7.11 -5.37 -0.65
N LEU A 151 -5.78 -5.52 -0.49
CA LEU A 151 -5.15 -5.66 0.83
C LEU A 151 -5.30 -4.37 1.66
N ASN A 152 -5.11 -3.20 1.06
CA ASN A 152 -5.27 -1.91 1.75
C ASN A 152 -6.75 -1.60 2.07
N GLY A 153 -7.68 -2.05 1.24
CA GLY A 153 -9.12 -1.86 1.46
C GLY A 153 -9.71 -2.80 2.52
N ALA A 154 -8.98 -3.85 2.90
CA ALA A 154 -9.42 -4.80 3.90
C ALA A 154 -9.41 -4.19 5.32
N PRO A 155 -10.36 -4.54 6.20
CA PRO A 155 -10.30 -4.16 7.60
C PRO A 155 -9.00 -4.66 8.25
N THR A 156 -8.27 -3.76 8.92
CA THR A 156 -7.05 -4.09 9.65
C THR A 156 -6.97 -3.26 10.93
N GLU A 157 -6.40 -3.85 11.99
CA GLU A 157 -6.07 -3.12 13.22
C GLU A 157 -4.73 -2.37 13.10
N LYS A 158 -3.98 -2.60 12.01
CA LYS A 158 -2.68 -1.95 11.80
C LYS A 158 -2.87 -0.44 11.55
N PRO A 159 -2.02 0.41 12.14
CA PRO A 159 -2.19 1.87 12.10
C PRO A 159 -1.85 2.51 10.75
N VAL A 160 -1.14 1.78 9.89
CA VAL A 160 -0.72 2.19 8.54
C VAL A 160 -1.06 1.09 7.55
N SER A 161 -1.27 1.38 6.26
CA SER A 161 -1.61 0.36 5.26
C SER A 161 -0.44 -0.54 4.87
N PHE A 162 -0.72 -1.63 4.15
CA PHE A 162 0.33 -2.56 3.69
C PHE A 162 1.33 -1.86 2.79
N LEU A 163 0.87 -1.11 1.78
CA LEU A 163 1.76 -0.38 0.87
C LEU A 163 2.68 0.60 1.61
N SER A 164 2.13 1.29 2.61
CA SER A 164 2.92 2.19 3.44
C SER A 164 3.95 1.45 4.29
N ARG A 165 3.60 0.34 4.93
CA ARG A 165 4.58 -0.49 5.67
C ARG A 165 5.66 -1.06 4.78
N LEU A 166 5.28 -1.51 3.58
CA LEU A 166 6.22 -2.01 2.58
C LEU A 166 7.19 -0.89 2.19
N ASN A 167 6.68 0.30 1.85
CA ASN A 167 7.53 1.42 1.48
C ASN A 167 8.44 1.91 2.62
N ILE A 168 7.95 1.92 3.86
CA ILE A 168 8.78 2.19 5.05
C ILE A 168 9.94 1.19 5.12
N ARG A 169 9.65 -0.10 5.00
CA ARG A 169 10.68 -1.15 5.11
C ARG A 169 11.69 -1.12 3.97
N THR A 170 11.26 -0.80 2.75
CA THR A 170 12.15 -0.83 1.59
C THR A 170 12.91 0.47 1.39
N GLU A 171 12.34 1.61 1.78
CA GLU A 171 12.93 2.93 1.50
C GLU A 171 13.44 3.63 2.77
N TYR A 172 12.69 3.63 3.87
CA TYR A 172 13.07 4.41 5.06
C TYR A 172 14.03 3.64 5.98
N ASP A 173 13.62 2.46 6.42
CA ASP A 173 14.36 1.64 7.41
C ASP A 173 15.83 1.40 7.03
N PRO A 174 16.20 1.05 5.78
CA PRO A 174 17.59 0.81 5.43
C PRO A 174 18.44 2.08 5.32
N ASN A 175 17.83 3.26 5.19
CA ASN A 175 18.54 4.50 4.83
C ASN A 175 18.58 5.54 5.96
N ILE A 176 17.65 5.51 6.92
CA ILE A 176 17.54 6.54 7.95
C ILE A 176 18.79 6.66 8.83
N ALA A 177 19.48 5.56 9.11
CA ALA A 177 20.69 5.56 9.94
C ALA A 177 21.80 6.45 9.34
N ALA A 178 21.94 6.48 8.01
CA ALA A 178 22.90 7.35 7.34
C ALA A 178 22.53 8.85 7.46
N VAL A 179 21.23 9.16 7.54
CA VAL A 179 20.75 10.53 7.77
C VAL A 179 20.96 10.95 9.23
N GLN A 180 20.67 10.06 10.18
CA GLN A 180 20.93 10.25 11.60
C GLN A 180 22.42 10.56 11.86
N HIS A 181 23.31 9.78 11.25
CA HIS A 181 24.75 9.98 11.35
C HIS A 181 25.18 11.37 10.84
N GLN A 182 24.68 11.77 9.66
CA GLN A 182 25.00 13.09 9.12
C GLN A 182 24.49 14.24 10.00
N LEU A 183 23.34 14.09 10.65
CA LEU A 183 22.85 15.06 11.63
C LEU A 183 23.75 15.12 12.86
N ALA A 184 24.19 13.97 13.37
CA ALA A 184 25.09 13.90 14.51
C ALA A 184 26.43 14.61 14.21
N GLU A 185 27.03 14.35 13.06
CA GLU A 185 28.26 15.02 12.60
C GLU A 185 28.08 16.54 12.52
N LEU A 186 26.99 17.02 11.91
CA LEU A 186 26.71 18.44 11.76
C LEU A 186 26.53 19.17 13.11
N LEU A 187 26.10 18.44 14.15
CA LEU A 187 25.82 19.00 15.47
C LEU A 187 26.93 18.72 16.50
N GLY A 188 28.00 18.04 16.10
CA GLY A 188 29.07 17.64 17.01
C GLY A 188 28.58 16.69 18.11
N LYS A 189 27.63 15.82 17.78
CA LYS A 189 26.99 14.84 18.67
C LYS A 189 27.30 13.41 18.25
N SER A 190 27.01 12.44 19.12
CA SER A 190 27.00 11.04 18.71
C SER A 190 25.64 10.61 18.17
N ASP A 191 25.62 9.57 17.33
CA ASP A 191 24.40 9.08 16.67
C ASP A 191 23.29 8.71 17.69
N ASP A 192 23.66 8.18 18.87
CA ASP A 192 22.74 7.78 19.94
C ASP A 192 22.07 8.95 20.67
N GLU A 193 22.61 10.17 20.54
CA GLU A 193 21.97 11.38 21.05
C GLU A 193 20.87 11.88 20.10
N ILE A 194 21.00 11.60 18.80
CA ILE A 194 20.06 12.06 17.77
C ILE A 194 18.85 11.14 17.72
N LYS A 195 17.66 11.70 17.98
CA LYS A 195 16.40 10.96 17.92
C LYS A 195 15.65 11.26 16.63
N MET A 196 15.53 10.26 15.76
CA MET A 196 14.74 10.36 14.54
C MET A 196 13.31 9.88 14.80
N ASN A 197 12.34 10.78 14.65
CA ASN A 197 10.92 10.48 14.86
C ASN A 197 10.13 10.66 13.55
N PRO A 198 9.94 9.61 12.73
CA PRO A 198 9.22 9.73 11.47
C PRO A 198 7.72 9.95 11.62
N ASN A 199 7.16 9.65 12.81
CA ASN A 199 5.74 9.86 13.13
C ASN A 199 4.78 9.30 12.06
N PHE A 200 5.03 8.06 11.60
CA PHE A 200 4.34 7.46 10.46
C PHE A 200 2.83 7.31 10.67
N GLU A 201 2.40 6.92 11.87
CA GLU A 201 0.98 6.65 12.15
C GLU A 201 0.14 7.93 12.09
N ASP A 202 0.58 9.01 12.75
CA ASP A 202 -0.09 10.32 12.69
C ASP A 202 -0.07 10.90 11.28
N THR A 203 1.07 10.77 10.58
CA THR A 203 1.20 11.20 9.19
C THR A 203 0.20 10.46 8.29
N PHE A 204 0.15 9.13 8.40
CA PHE A 204 -0.78 8.30 7.63
C PHE A 204 -2.24 8.64 7.94
N ALA A 205 -2.59 8.82 9.21
CA ALA A 205 -3.94 9.18 9.62
C ALA A 205 -4.38 10.52 9.02
N LYS A 206 -3.52 11.55 9.07
CA LYS A 206 -3.80 12.88 8.52
C LYS A 206 -3.90 12.87 6.99
N LEU A 207 -2.99 12.19 6.30
CA LEU A 207 -3.03 12.04 4.84
C LEU A 207 -4.27 11.26 4.39
N SER A 208 -4.60 10.17 5.08
CA SER A 208 -5.82 9.38 4.83
C SER A 208 -7.09 10.21 5.01
N ALA A 209 -7.16 11.01 6.08
CA ALA A 209 -8.30 11.90 6.33
C ALA A 209 -8.40 12.97 5.23
N TYR A 210 -7.29 13.58 4.84
CA TYR A 210 -7.24 14.57 3.78
C TYR A 210 -7.64 13.98 2.42
N LYS A 211 -7.21 12.75 2.09
CA LYS A 211 -7.56 12.08 0.82
C LYS A 211 -9.07 11.88 0.65
N LYS A 212 -9.79 11.68 1.76
CA LYS A 212 -11.25 11.51 1.77
C LYS A 212 -12.00 12.83 1.55
N THR A 213 -11.33 13.97 1.59
CA THR A 213 -11.97 15.27 1.35
C THR A 213 -12.26 15.48 -0.14
N LYS A 214 -13.37 16.17 -0.45
CA LYS A 214 -13.75 16.46 -1.83
C LYS A 214 -12.73 17.41 -2.46
N GLY A 215 -12.14 17.01 -3.58
CA GLY A 215 -11.14 17.83 -4.29
C GLY A 215 -9.74 17.78 -3.67
N SER A 216 -9.45 16.77 -2.83
CA SER A 216 -8.10 16.53 -2.33
C SER A 216 -7.08 16.52 -3.48
N GLU A 217 -6.02 17.33 -3.34
CA GLU A 217 -4.88 17.38 -4.27
C GLU A 217 -3.80 16.34 -3.93
N LEU A 218 -4.04 15.49 -2.93
CA LEU A 218 -3.10 14.45 -2.56
C LEU A 218 -3.04 13.41 -3.67
N ARG A 219 -1.81 13.10 -4.12
CA ARG A 219 -1.53 12.09 -5.14
C ARG A 219 -2.20 10.74 -4.84
N ASP A 220 -2.64 10.04 -5.88
CA ASP A 220 -3.39 8.78 -5.74
C ASP A 220 -2.53 7.64 -5.18
N ASP A 221 -1.22 7.68 -5.42
CA ASP A 221 -0.23 6.72 -4.98
C ASP A 221 0.47 7.14 -3.67
N TRP A 222 -0.14 8.00 -2.84
CA TRP A 222 0.52 8.53 -1.65
C TRP A 222 0.96 7.43 -0.66
N GLU A 223 0.21 6.33 -0.55
CA GLU A 223 0.53 5.21 0.34
C GLU A 223 1.83 4.50 -0.04
N THR A 224 2.20 4.50 -1.32
CA THR A 224 3.46 3.92 -1.81
C THR A 224 4.66 4.85 -1.64
N CYS A 225 4.44 6.06 -1.11
CA CYS A 225 5.47 7.08 -0.96
C CYS A 225 5.73 7.45 0.51
N LEU A 226 5.03 6.84 1.48
CA LEU A 226 5.08 7.28 2.88
C LEU A 226 6.50 7.24 3.47
N GLY A 227 7.21 6.12 3.31
CA GLY A 227 8.58 5.95 3.78
C GLY A 227 9.56 6.84 3.02
N SER A 228 9.50 6.81 1.69
CA SER A 228 10.46 7.54 0.84
C SER A 228 10.35 9.06 0.99
N PHE A 229 9.14 9.61 1.11
CA PHE A 229 8.96 11.05 1.33
C PHE A 229 9.35 11.48 2.74
N THR A 230 9.01 10.72 3.77
CA THR A 230 9.47 11.02 5.13
C THR A 230 11.00 11.00 5.22
N LEU A 231 11.67 10.04 4.58
CA LEU A 231 13.13 10.03 4.48
C LEU A 231 13.66 11.31 3.83
N LYS A 232 13.09 11.69 2.68
CA LYS A 232 13.52 12.90 1.96
C LYS A 232 13.35 14.19 2.74
N TYR A 233 12.37 14.30 3.62
CA TYR A 233 12.28 15.45 4.52
C TYR A 233 13.50 15.53 5.45
N PHE A 234 13.92 14.41 6.04
CA PHE A 234 15.13 14.38 6.87
C PHE A 234 16.42 14.61 6.06
N GLU A 235 16.51 14.06 4.84
CA GLU A 235 17.63 14.34 3.92
C GLU A 235 17.66 15.83 3.54
N GLY A 236 16.51 16.44 3.28
CA GLY A 236 16.37 17.86 3.01
C GLY A 236 16.84 18.74 4.17
N LEU A 237 16.58 18.33 5.42
CA LEU A 237 17.13 19.01 6.60
C LEU A 237 18.66 18.97 6.60
N VAL A 238 19.26 17.78 6.44
CA VAL A 238 20.72 17.63 6.38
C VAL A 238 21.32 18.47 5.25
N TYR A 239 20.69 18.45 4.08
CA TYR A 239 21.12 19.22 2.92
C TYR A 239 21.16 20.73 3.24
N GLN A 240 20.10 21.27 3.83
CA GLN A 240 20.01 22.68 4.17
C GLN A 240 20.97 23.08 5.31
N MET A 241 21.18 22.20 6.30
CA MET A 241 22.16 22.44 7.37
C MET A 241 23.59 22.49 6.83
N LYS A 242 23.95 21.60 5.88
CA LYS A 242 25.22 21.66 5.15
C LYS A 242 25.35 22.95 4.35
N TYR A 243 24.31 23.31 3.59
CA TYR A 243 24.30 24.53 2.78
C TYR A 243 24.49 25.80 3.62
N GLN A 244 23.84 25.85 4.79
CA GLN A 244 23.92 26.96 5.75
C GLN A 244 25.10 26.83 6.74
N LYS A 245 26.00 25.85 6.52
CA LYS A 245 27.26 25.67 7.26
C LYS A 245 27.11 25.44 8.77
N VAL A 246 26.02 24.81 9.20
CA VAL A 246 25.78 24.53 10.63
C VAL A 246 26.93 23.75 11.27
N GLY A 247 27.53 22.78 10.56
CA GLY A 247 28.66 22.01 11.07
C GLY A 247 30.03 22.66 10.93
N GLU A 248 30.13 23.86 10.36
CA GLU A 248 31.39 24.59 10.17
C GLU A 248 31.48 25.88 11.02
N ASP A 249 30.37 26.29 11.63
CA ASP A 249 30.25 27.52 12.42
C ASP A 249 29.77 27.20 13.83
N ASP A 250 30.66 27.32 14.81
CA ASP A 250 30.41 26.98 16.21
C ASP A 250 29.22 27.75 16.80
N MET A 251 28.99 29.01 16.41
CA MET A 251 27.88 29.81 16.95
C MET A 251 26.53 29.31 16.43
N ILE A 252 26.47 28.94 15.14
CA ILE A 252 25.26 28.38 14.53
C ILE A 252 24.97 27.00 15.12
N GLN A 253 26.00 26.17 15.29
CA GLN A 253 25.87 24.86 15.90
C GLN A 253 25.35 24.95 17.34
N GLU A 254 25.95 25.81 18.16
CA GLU A 254 25.54 26.04 19.55
C GLU A 254 24.09 26.52 19.61
N GLY A 255 23.74 27.55 18.84
CA GLY A 255 22.36 28.06 18.79
C GLY A 255 21.34 26.99 18.39
N PHE A 256 21.70 26.09 17.46
CA PHE A 256 20.83 24.98 17.08
C PHE A 256 20.59 24.01 18.25
N VAL A 257 21.66 23.61 18.93
CA VAL A 257 21.57 22.68 20.07
C VAL A 257 20.80 23.32 21.23
N GLU A 258 20.91 24.63 21.43
CA GLU A 258 20.10 25.36 22.42
C GLU A 258 18.61 25.41 22.05
N ALA A 259 18.29 25.59 20.77
CA ALA A 259 16.91 25.60 20.28
C ALA A 259 16.25 24.21 20.30
N VAL A 260 17.05 23.15 20.12
CA VAL A 260 16.60 21.75 20.04
C VAL A 260 17.33 20.89 21.08
N PRO A 261 17.17 21.17 22.38
CA PRO A 261 18.00 20.57 23.42
C PRO A 261 17.70 19.07 23.65
N ASP A 262 16.57 18.57 23.16
CA ASP A 262 16.24 17.14 23.24
C ASP A 262 16.81 16.33 22.06
N LEU A 263 17.43 17.01 21.08
CA LEU A 263 18.01 16.46 19.85
C LEU A 263 17.05 15.51 19.10
N GLU A 264 15.75 15.82 19.16
CA GLU A 264 14.71 15.07 18.47
C GLU A 264 14.22 15.80 17.22
N PHE A 265 14.22 15.07 16.10
CA PHE A 265 13.82 15.52 14.79
C PHE A 265 12.57 14.75 14.38
N ALA A 266 11.44 15.45 14.33
CA ALA A 266 10.14 14.83 14.13
C ALA A 266 9.48 15.31 12.84
N PHE A 267 8.95 14.40 12.03
CA PHE A 267 8.11 14.77 10.89
C PHE A 267 6.64 14.89 11.31
N ARG A 268 5.89 15.85 10.74
CA ARG A 268 4.44 15.94 10.94
C ARG A 268 3.69 16.61 9.80
N ILE A 269 2.43 16.23 9.65
CA ILE A 269 1.47 16.96 8.83
C ILE A 269 0.77 18.04 9.68
N VAL A 270 0.69 19.25 9.16
CA VAL A 270 0.03 20.41 9.79
C VAL A 270 -1.06 20.99 8.89
N GLU A 271 -1.99 21.75 9.46
CA GLU A 271 -3.03 22.43 8.67
C GLU A 271 -2.47 23.60 7.87
N LYS A 272 -1.51 24.33 8.46
CA LYS A 272 -0.94 25.54 7.88
C LYS A 272 0.51 25.73 8.34
N LEU A 273 1.33 26.25 7.43
CA LEU A 273 2.69 26.69 7.69
C LEU A 273 2.72 28.16 8.18
N ASN A 274 3.69 28.48 9.04
CA ASN A 274 3.88 29.82 9.58
C ASN A 274 4.57 30.76 8.58
N LYS A 275 5.62 30.27 7.92
CA LYS A 275 6.52 31.03 7.03
C LYS A 275 6.81 30.33 5.70
N GLY A 276 6.67 29.01 5.64
CA GLY A 276 6.95 28.18 4.46
C GLY A 276 5.81 28.13 3.45
N THR A 277 6.12 27.65 2.23
CA THR A 277 5.12 27.38 1.19
C THR A 277 4.83 25.89 1.02
N TYR A 278 5.87 25.05 0.98
CA TYR A 278 5.75 23.59 0.77
C TYR A 278 6.06 22.78 2.02
N GLY A 279 6.98 23.30 2.84
CA GLY A 279 7.28 22.82 4.17
C GLY A 279 8.09 23.87 4.92
N GLU A 280 8.24 23.67 6.22
CA GLU A 280 9.17 24.44 7.04
C GLU A 280 9.71 23.61 8.21
N VAL A 281 10.71 24.16 8.90
CA VAL A 281 11.10 23.73 10.23
C VAL A 281 10.44 24.62 11.28
N GLU A 282 10.01 24.01 12.37
CA GLU A 282 9.54 24.70 13.57
C GLU A 282 10.24 24.12 14.81
N PHE A 283 10.88 25.00 15.59
CA PHE A 283 11.41 24.64 16.91
C PHE A 283 10.30 24.83 17.94
N ALA A 284 9.78 23.72 18.44
CA ALA A 284 8.69 23.70 19.42
C ALA A 284 8.87 22.51 20.35
N ASP A 285 8.40 22.64 21.59
CA ASP A 285 8.45 21.57 22.59
C ASP A 285 9.84 20.97 22.78
N ARG A 286 10.91 21.79 22.60
CA ARG A 286 12.32 21.39 22.69
C ARG A 286 12.81 20.47 21.56
N LYS A 287 12.05 20.38 20.47
CA LYS A 287 12.28 19.51 19.30
C LYS A 287 12.34 20.31 18.00
N CYS A 288 12.91 19.69 16.96
CA CYS A 288 12.86 20.19 15.59
C CYS A 288 11.75 19.46 14.83
N TYR A 289 10.67 20.16 14.49
CA TYR A 289 9.61 19.63 13.65
C TYR A 289 9.86 19.98 12.19
N LEU A 290 9.96 18.96 11.33
CA LEU A 290 9.86 19.09 9.89
C LEU A 290 8.38 18.95 9.53
N GLN A 291 7.78 19.99 8.95
CA GLN A 291 6.34 20.00 8.75
C GLN A 291 5.90 20.44 7.36
N ALA A 292 4.83 19.82 6.88
CA ALA A 292 4.20 20.12 5.60
C ALA A 292 2.67 19.99 5.72
N PRO A 293 1.89 20.78 4.97
CA PRO A 293 0.46 20.54 4.84
C PRO A 293 0.20 19.36 3.90
N ALA A 294 -0.94 18.70 4.09
CA ALA A 294 -1.28 17.48 3.37
C ALA A 294 -1.33 17.66 1.84
N ASP A 295 -1.72 18.85 1.36
CA ASP A 295 -1.81 19.20 -0.06
C ASP A 295 -0.45 19.52 -0.71
N LYS A 296 0.59 19.76 0.10
CA LYS A 296 1.98 19.99 -0.35
C LYS A 296 2.93 18.89 0.11
N TRP A 297 2.41 17.81 0.67
CA TRP A 297 3.22 16.68 1.13
C TRP A 297 4.02 16.07 -0.04
N GLY A 298 5.34 15.99 0.13
CA GLY A 298 6.27 15.50 -0.88
C GLY A 298 6.72 16.53 -1.92
N TYR A 299 6.28 17.79 -1.84
CA TYR A 299 6.69 18.85 -2.75
C TYR A 299 7.93 19.56 -2.21
N ASN A 300 8.95 19.73 -3.07
CA ASN A 300 10.12 20.57 -2.79
C ASN A 300 10.76 20.29 -1.42
N VAL A 301 10.79 19.01 -1.03
CA VAL A 301 11.23 18.53 0.29
C VAL A 301 12.66 18.95 0.65
N ASP A 302 13.52 19.14 -0.35
CA ASP A 302 14.90 19.60 -0.17
C ASP A 302 14.98 21.02 0.42
N TYR A 303 13.90 21.80 0.35
CA TYR A 303 13.81 23.17 0.89
C TYR A 303 13.19 23.24 2.29
N ILE A 304 12.91 22.10 2.94
CA ILE A 304 12.22 22.04 4.24
C ILE A 304 12.82 22.94 5.32
N ALA A 305 14.13 23.14 5.30
CA ALA A 305 14.90 23.88 6.29
C ALA A 305 15.66 25.10 5.70
N GLU A 306 15.20 25.64 4.56
CA GLU A 306 15.90 26.75 3.88
C GLU A 306 16.02 28.03 4.73
N LYS A 307 15.18 28.17 5.77
CA LYS A 307 15.14 29.33 6.68
C LYS A 307 15.60 29.00 8.09
N ILE A 308 16.39 27.95 8.28
CA ILE A 308 16.70 27.47 9.64
C ILE A 308 17.53 28.48 10.44
N ILE A 309 18.38 29.27 9.79
CA ILE A 309 19.15 30.33 10.46
C ILE A 309 18.25 31.46 10.98
N ASP A 310 17.12 31.75 10.33
CA ASP A 310 16.17 32.77 10.80
C ASP A 310 15.40 32.34 12.08
N LEU A 311 15.62 31.10 12.54
CA LEU A 311 14.98 30.51 13.72
C LEU A 311 15.93 30.40 14.92
N LEU A 312 17.23 30.67 14.73
CA LEU A 312 18.28 30.65 15.74
C LEU A 312 18.58 32.07 16.23
#